data_AF-D2HCM0-F1
#
_entry.id   AF-D2HCM0-F1
#
_cell.length_a   1.000
_cell.length_b   1.000
_cell.length_c   1.000
_cell.angle_alpha   90.00
_cell.angle_beta   90.00
_cell.angle_gamma   90.00
#
_symmetry.space_group_name_H-M   'P 1'
#
loop_
_entity.id
_entity.type
_entity.pdbx_description
1 polymer ?
#
loop_
_entity_poly.entity_id
_entity_poly.type
_entity_poly.pdbx_seq_one_letter_code
_entity_poly.pdbx_strand_id
1 'polypeptide(L)'
;LGMKAAGILALIGCLVMVTEPKVYTRCKLAKIFSRAGLDNYQGFSLGNWICMAYYESHYNTTAQTELEDGSIDYGIFQINSFTWCRRAKLQEKNHCRVACSALITDDLTDAIICAKKIAKETEGMNYW
;
A
#
# COMPACT_ATOMS: atom_id res chain seq x y z
N LEU A 1 36.09 36.38 -15.16
CA LEU A 1 34.77 35.71 -15.21
C LEU A 1 34.97 34.29 -14.67
N GLY A 2 34.61 34.05 -13.41
CA GLY A 2 34.82 32.76 -12.74
C GLY A 2 33.94 32.67 -11.50
N MET A 3 32.64 32.89 -11.71
CA MET A 3 31.64 32.84 -10.66
C MET A 3 31.31 31.39 -10.31
N LYS A 4 31.35 31.09 -9.01
CA LYS A 4 30.36 30.28 -8.28
C LYS A 4 30.18 28.82 -8.73
N ALA A 5 31.13 27.96 -8.39
CA ALA A 5 30.92 26.49 -8.41
C ALA A 5 31.14 25.82 -7.04
N ALA A 6 31.34 26.58 -5.97
CA ALA A 6 31.53 26.01 -4.62
C ALA A 6 30.25 25.99 -3.76
N GLY A 7 29.14 26.55 -4.26
CA GLY A 7 27.90 26.74 -3.49
C GLY A 7 26.76 25.73 -3.75
N ILE A 8 26.92 24.80 -4.70
CA ILE A 8 25.84 23.87 -5.12
C ILE A 8 25.99 22.48 -4.45
N LEU A 9 26.98 22.29 -3.57
CA LEU A 9 27.08 21.10 -2.71
C LEU A 9 26.22 21.21 -1.43
N ALA A 10 25.39 22.26 -1.32
CA ALA A 10 24.35 22.35 -0.30
C ALA A 10 23.04 21.75 -0.83
N LEU A 11 22.47 20.80 -0.06
CA LEU A 11 21.08 20.31 -0.12
C LEU A 11 20.74 19.15 -1.05
N ILE A 12 21.51 18.06 -1.03
CA ILE A 12 20.91 16.72 -1.27
C ILE A 12 21.24 15.82 -0.08
N GLY A 13 20.87 16.30 1.11
CA GLY A 13 20.61 15.39 2.22
C GLY A 13 19.25 14.76 1.94
N CYS A 14 19.22 13.61 1.25
CA CYS A 14 18.02 12.79 1.19
C CYS A 14 17.56 12.55 2.62
N LEU A 15 16.43 13.17 3.00
CA LEU A 15 15.67 12.80 4.18
C LEU A 15 15.16 11.37 3.94
N VAL A 16 16.01 10.38 4.20
CA VAL A 16 15.57 9.00 4.33
C VAL A 16 14.83 8.95 5.66
N MET A 17 13.54 9.27 5.61
CA MET A 17 12.64 8.98 6.71
C MET A 17 12.53 7.48 6.81
N VAL A 18 13.29 6.88 7.72
CA VAL A 18 13.03 5.51 8.17
C VAL A 18 11.71 5.58 8.92
N THR A 19 10.62 5.26 8.23
CA THR A 19 9.31 5.10 8.85
C THR A 19 9.33 3.75 9.55
N GLU A 20 9.22 3.74 10.87
CA GLU A 20 9.01 2.50 11.60
C GLU A 20 7.72 1.82 11.12
N PRO A 21 7.71 0.48 10.98
CA PRO A 21 6.50 -0.28 10.65
C PRO A 21 5.34 0.09 11.56
N LYS A 22 4.24 0.56 10.98
CA LYS A 22 3.07 0.90 11.76
C LYS A 22 2.11 -0.27 11.80
N VAL A 23 2.05 -0.91 12.96
CA VAL A 23 1.00 -1.86 13.27
C VAL A 23 -0.19 -1.08 13.85
N TYR A 24 -1.28 -1.01 13.10
CA TYR A 24 -2.49 -0.35 13.58
C TYR A 24 -3.24 -1.23 14.60
N THR A 25 -3.85 -0.59 15.61
CA THR A 25 -4.85 -1.28 16.45
C THR A 25 -6.16 -1.41 15.69
N ARG A 26 -6.93 -2.48 15.97
CA ARG A 26 -8.21 -2.78 15.32
C ARG A 26 -9.15 -1.57 15.24
N CYS A 27 -9.38 -0.89 16.36
CA CYS A 27 -10.32 0.24 16.41
C CYS A 27 -9.81 1.48 15.67
N LYS A 28 -8.48 1.74 15.70
CA LYS A 28 -7.88 2.85 14.94
C LYS A 28 -8.01 2.60 13.45
N LEU A 29 -7.75 1.36 13.01
CA LEU A 29 -7.92 0.96 11.62
C LEU A 29 -9.38 1.03 11.17
N ALA A 30 -10.32 0.53 11.96
CA ALA A 30 -11.76 0.61 11.68
C ALA A 30 -12.22 2.06 11.46
N LYS A 31 -11.72 3.00 12.27
CA LYS A 31 -12.03 4.42 12.11
C LYS A 31 -11.47 5.00 10.81
N ILE A 32 -10.28 4.59 10.38
CA ILE A 32 -9.68 5.00 9.11
C ILE A 32 -10.50 4.42 7.94
N PHE A 33 -10.79 3.12 7.96
CA PHE A 33 -11.55 2.43 6.92
C PHE A 33 -12.97 2.97 6.77
N SER A 34 -13.65 3.24 7.89
CA SER A 34 -14.97 3.87 7.90
C SER A 34 -14.93 5.25 7.24
N ARG A 35 -13.98 6.11 7.64
CA ARG A 35 -13.80 7.45 7.05
C ARG A 35 -13.44 7.42 5.57
N ALA A 36 -12.70 6.39 5.14
CA ALA A 36 -12.36 6.18 3.75
C ALA A 36 -13.52 5.56 2.94
N GLY A 37 -14.67 5.29 3.55
CA GLY A 37 -15.86 4.75 2.89
C GLY A 37 -15.69 3.30 2.44
N LEU A 38 -15.08 2.46 3.27
CA LEU A 38 -15.06 1.01 3.06
C LEU A 38 -16.28 0.29 3.65
N ASP A 39 -16.99 0.91 4.59
CA ASP A 39 -18.22 0.33 5.12
C ASP A 39 -19.30 0.22 4.04
N ASN A 40 -19.83 -0.99 3.84
CA ASN A 40 -20.74 -1.38 2.77
C ASN A 40 -20.20 -1.20 1.33
N TYR A 41 -18.89 -1.02 1.16
CA TYR A 41 -18.30 -0.96 -0.19
C TYR A 41 -18.41 -2.34 -0.87
N GLN A 42 -18.99 -2.38 -2.07
CA GLN A 42 -19.31 -3.63 -2.80
C GLN A 42 -20.14 -4.65 -1.97
N GLY A 43 -20.94 -4.17 -1.01
CA GLY A 43 -21.75 -5.04 -0.15
C GLY A 43 -20.99 -5.67 1.02
N PHE A 44 -19.70 -5.35 1.21
CA PHE A 44 -18.91 -5.85 2.33
C PHE A 44 -18.97 -4.88 3.51
N SER A 45 -19.38 -5.38 4.67
CA SER A 45 -19.36 -4.62 5.94
C SER A 45 -17.95 -4.15 6.30
N LEU A 46 -17.84 -3.09 7.10
CA LEU A 46 -16.56 -2.67 7.68
C LEU A 46 -15.82 -3.82 8.40
N GLY A 47 -16.55 -4.73 9.02
CA GLY A 47 -16.00 -5.91 9.69
C GLY A 47 -15.25 -6.85 8.74
N ASN A 48 -15.71 -7.01 7.51
CA ASN A 48 -15.03 -7.83 6.49
C ASN A 48 -13.67 -7.23 6.14
N TRP A 49 -13.59 -5.92 5.91
CA TRP A 49 -12.32 -5.22 5.64
C TRP A 49 -11.33 -5.32 6.80
N ILE A 50 -11.83 -5.23 8.03
CA ILE A 50 -11.01 -5.35 9.25
C ILE A 50 -10.55 -6.79 9.49
N CYS A 51 -11.37 -7.78 9.12
CA CYS A 51 -11.00 -9.19 9.15
C CYS A 51 -9.89 -9.48 8.13
N MET A 52 -10.11 -9.12 6.86
CA MET A 52 -9.16 -9.33 5.78
C MET A 52 -7.80 -8.68 6.10
N ALA A 53 -7.75 -7.40 6.48
CA ALA A 53 -6.49 -6.74 6.84
C ALA A 53 -5.75 -7.40 8.03
N TYR A 54 -6.47 -8.09 8.94
CA TYR A 54 -5.84 -8.81 10.04
C TYR A 54 -5.17 -10.11 9.59
N TYR A 55 -5.86 -10.88 8.75
CA TYR A 55 -5.35 -12.16 8.28
C TYR A 55 -4.26 -12.00 7.22
N GLU A 56 -4.31 -10.92 6.45
CA GLU A 56 -3.28 -10.60 5.45
C GLU A 56 -1.96 -10.11 6.08
N SER A 57 -2.03 -9.20 7.06
CA SER A 57 -0.82 -8.48 7.50
C SER A 57 -0.71 -8.29 9.01
N HIS A 58 -1.67 -8.78 9.79
CA HIS A 58 -1.82 -8.43 11.20
C HIS A 58 -1.80 -6.91 11.43
N TYR A 59 -2.43 -6.15 10.52
CA TYR A 59 -2.49 -4.69 10.52
C TYR A 59 -1.14 -3.97 10.35
N ASN A 60 -0.10 -4.68 9.91
CA ASN A 60 1.22 -4.11 9.66
C ASN A 60 1.25 -3.43 8.28
N THR A 61 1.43 -2.11 8.25
CA THR A 61 1.47 -1.36 6.99
C THR A 61 2.69 -1.65 6.14
N THR A 62 3.79 -2.17 6.69
CA THR A 62 5.01 -2.45 5.93
C THR A 62 5.21 -3.94 5.67
N ALA A 63 4.17 -4.77 5.90
CA ALA A 63 4.21 -6.20 5.62
C ALA A 63 4.58 -6.46 4.16
N GLN A 64 5.48 -7.40 3.93
CA GLN A 64 5.90 -7.85 2.61
C GLN A 64 6.07 -9.36 2.62
N THR A 65 5.49 -10.03 1.64
CA THR A 65 5.58 -11.49 1.47
C THR A 65 6.08 -11.77 0.06
N GLU A 66 7.23 -12.45 -0.05
CA GLU A 66 7.75 -12.92 -1.35
C GLU A 66 7.12 -14.26 -1.71
N LEU A 67 6.60 -14.36 -2.94
CA LEU A 67 5.96 -15.56 -3.46
C LEU A 67 6.92 -16.37 -4.34
N GLU A 68 6.59 -17.64 -4.60
CA GLU A 68 7.42 -18.56 -5.39
C GLU A 68 7.66 -18.08 -6.83
N ASP A 69 6.74 -17.30 -7.40
CA ASP A 69 6.86 -16.71 -8.73
C ASP A 69 7.75 -15.45 -8.77
N GLY A 70 8.30 -15.05 -7.62
CA GLY A 70 9.15 -13.87 -7.44
C GLY A 70 8.38 -12.54 -7.43
N SER A 71 7.05 -12.58 -7.40
CA SER A 71 6.22 -11.43 -7.05
C SER A 71 6.21 -11.21 -5.53
N ILE A 72 5.85 -9.99 -5.11
CA ILE A 72 5.76 -9.64 -3.69
C ILE A 72 4.39 -9.03 -3.41
N ASP A 73 3.80 -9.43 -2.29
CA ASP A 73 2.59 -8.84 -1.75
C ASP A 73 2.92 -7.71 -0.77
N TYR A 74 2.27 -6.55 -0.94
CA TYR A 74 2.64 -5.31 -0.26
C TYR A 74 1.58 -4.81 0.71
N GLY A 75 2.05 -4.45 1.89
CA GLY A 75 1.38 -3.63 2.88
C GLY A 75 0.18 -4.29 3.54
N ILE A 76 -0.69 -3.44 4.09
CA ILE A 76 -1.77 -3.87 4.99
C ILE A 76 -2.79 -4.82 4.34
N PHE A 77 -2.91 -4.76 3.02
CA PHE A 77 -3.83 -5.57 2.21
C PHE A 77 -3.10 -6.60 1.33
N GLN A 78 -1.79 -6.82 1.52
CA GLN A 78 -0.99 -7.78 0.75
C GLN A 78 -1.25 -7.70 -0.78
N ILE A 79 -1.12 -6.49 -1.33
CA ILE A 79 -1.41 -6.23 -2.74
C ILE A 79 -0.24 -6.69 -3.61
N ASN A 80 -0.50 -7.59 -4.55
CA ASN A 80 0.52 -8.27 -5.34
C ASN A 80 1.16 -7.39 -6.44
N SER A 81 2.49 -7.46 -6.58
CA SER A 81 3.25 -6.69 -7.56
C SER A 81 3.18 -7.19 -9.00
N PHE A 82 2.79 -8.44 -9.25
CA PHE A 82 2.63 -8.93 -10.61
C PHE A 82 1.44 -8.24 -11.29
N THR A 83 0.35 -8.06 -10.55
CA THR A 83 -0.91 -7.55 -11.10
C THR A 83 -1.17 -6.08 -10.76
N TRP A 84 -1.05 -5.68 -9.49
CA TRP A 84 -1.74 -4.47 -9.03
C TRP A 84 -0.86 -3.23 -8.93
N CYS A 85 0.39 -3.36 -8.48
CA CYS A 85 1.33 -2.25 -8.35
C CYS A 85 2.58 -2.47 -9.19
N ARG A 86 3.42 -1.43 -9.34
CA ARG A 86 4.73 -1.54 -10.01
C ARG A 86 5.87 -1.25 -9.04
N ARG A 87 6.88 -2.11 -8.99
CA ARG A 87 8.17 -1.83 -8.37
C ARG A 87 9.09 -1.13 -9.36
N ALA A 88 9.43 -1.84 -10.43
CA ALA A 88 10.45 -1.43 -11.40
C ALA A 88 10.43 -2.26 -12.70
N LYS A 89 9.78 -3.43 -12.71
CA LYS A 89 9.82 -4.34 -13.86
C LYS A 89 8.71 -3.97 -14.85
N LEU A 90 9.03 -3.95 -16.15
CA LEU A 90 8.07 -3.66 -17.22
C LEU A 90 6.95 -4.73 -17.37
N GLN A 91 7.22 -5.95 -16.92
CA GLN A 91 6.26 -7.08 -16.96
C GLN A 91 5.10 -6.91 -15.96
N GLU A 92 5.24 -6.01 -14.97
CA GLU A 92 4.22 -5.76 -13.94
C GLU A 92 3.05 -4.97 -14.55
N LYS A 93 1.83 -5.52 -14.47
CA LYS A 93 0.65 -4.94 -15.13
C LYS A 93 0.25 -3.58 -14.55
N ASN A 94 0.44 -3.41 -13.24
CA ASN A 94 0.17 -2.17 -12.51
C ASN A 94 -1.26 -1.64 -12.71
N HIS A 95 -2.26 -2.49 -12.50
CA HIS A 95 -3.66 -2.12 -12.66
C HIS A 95 -4.04 -0.89 -11.81
N CYS A 96 -3.51 -0.77 -10.59
CA CYS A 96 -3.77 0.38 -9.71
C CYS A 96 -2.99 1.64 -10.06
N ARG A 97 -2.05 1.58 -11.02
CA ARG A 97 -1.21 2.71 -11.44
C ARG A 97 -0.45 3.37 -10.29
N VAL A 98 0.07 2.55 -9.39
CA VAL A 98 0.71 2.98 -8.14
C VAL A 98 2.05 2.27 -7.97
N ALA A 99 3.02 2.97 -7.37
CA ALA A 99 4.28 2.34 -6.98
C ALA A 99 4.03 1.41 -5.79
N CYS A 100 4.59 0.19 -5.78
CA CYS A 100 4.41 -0.72 -4.64
C CYS A 100 4.95 -0.12 -3.32
N SER A 101 5.95 0.76 -3.39
CA SER A 101 6.47 1.50 -2.23
C SER A 101 5.44 2.44 -1.58
N ALA A 102 4.45 2.93 -2.34
CA ALA A 102 3.39 3.77 -1.79
C ALA A 102 2.36 2.95 -0.98
N LEU A 103 2.34 1.62 -1.15
CA LEU A 103 1.44 0.72 -0.42
C LEU A 103 1.98 0.32 0.96
N ILE A 104 3.25 0.63 1.25
CA ILE A 104 3.92 0.32 2.52
C ILE A 104 4.20 1.55 3.37
N THR A 105 3.31 2.54 3.32
CA THR A 105 3.42 3.78 4.10
C THR A 105 2.41 3.80 5.26
N ASP A 106 2.63 4.74 6.18
CA ASP A 106 1.70 5.05 7.27
C ASP A 106 0.35 5.57 6.79
N ASP A 107 0.34 6.24 5.63
CA ASP A 107 -0.85 6.75 4.97
C ASP A 107 -1.46 5.65 4.10
N LEU A 108 -2.63 5.17 4.51
CA LEU A 108 -3.31 4.07 3.85
C LEU A 108 -4.07 4.49 2.59
N THR A 109 -3.99 5.76 2.16
CA THR A 109 -4.79 6.29 1.05
C THR A 109 -4.61 5.49 -0.23
N ASP A 110 -3.36 5.29 -0.67
CA ASP A 110 -3.05 4.55 -1.91
C ASP A 110 -3.44 3.06 -1.79
N ALA A 111 -3.18 2.45 -0.63
CA ALA A 111 -3.56 1.08 -0.34
C ALA A 111 -5.09 0.89 -0.39
N ILE A 112 -5.87 1.80 0.20
CA ILE A 112 -7.34 1.74 0.22
C ILE A 112 -7.91 1.97 -1.18
N ILE A 113 -7.36 2.93 -1.95
CA ILE A 113 -7.80 3.17 -3.33
C ILE A 113 -7.57 1.91 -4.18
N CYS A 114 -6.40 1.30 -4.07
CA CYS A 114 -6.10 0.08 -4.81
C CYS A 114 -6.98 -1.10 -4.35
N ALA A 115 -7.17 -1.31 -3.05
CA ALA A 115 -8.05 -2.37 -2.53
C ALA A 115 -9.52 -2.20 -2.97
N LYS A 116 -10.02 -0.96 -3.04
CA LYS A 116 -11.35 -0.68 -3.61
C LYS A 116 -11.44 -1.08 -5.08
N LYS A 117 -10.40 -0.76 -5.85
CA LYS A 117 -10.32 -1.14 -7.27
C LYS A 117 -10.29 -2.67 -7.43
N ILE A 118 -9.49 -3.37 -6.62
CA ILE A 118 -9.44 -4.84 -6.59
C ILE A 118 -10.84 -5.39 -6.35
N ALA A 119 -11.47 -5.04 -5.22
CA ALA A 119 -12.79 -5.55 -4.87
C ALA A 119 -13.87 -5.26 -5.93
N LYS A 120 -13.73 -4.17 -6.68
CA LYS A 120 -14.61 -3.85 -7.81
C LYS A 120 -14.32 -4.72 -9.04
N GLU A 121 -13.05 -4.93 -9.40
CA GLU A 121 -12.64 -5.67 -10.59
C GLU A 121 -12.72 -7.20 -10.41
N THR A 122 -12.63 -7.69 -9.18
CA THR A 122 -12.72 -9.12 -8.84
C THR A 122 -14.11 -9.52 -8.32
N GLU A 123 -15.11 -8.66 -8.49
CA GLU A 123 -16.50 -8.87 -8.06
C GLU A 123 -16.63 -9.29 -6.58
N GLY A 124 -15.77 -8.73 -5.72
CA GLY A 124 -15.77 -8.95 -4.28
C GLY A 124 -14.38 -9.26 -3.73
N MET A 125 -14.36 -9.87 -2.54
CA MET A 125 -13.12 -10.08 -1.77
C MET A 125 -12.36 -11.38 -2.10
N ASN A 126 -12.80 -12.19 -3.07
CA ASN A 126 -12.17 -13.49 -3.40
C ASN A 126 -10.72 -13.40 -3.92
N TYR A 127 -10.21 -12.19 -4.15
CA TYR A 127 -8.80 -11.96 -4.42
C TYR A 127 -7.92 -12.27 -3.20
N TRP A 128 -8.46 -12.02 -2.00
CA TRP A 128 -7.89 -12.36 -0.70
C TRP A 128 -8.51 -13.69 -0.23
#